data_AF-A0A7W6IKY0-F1
#
_entry.id   AF-A0A7W6IKY0-F1
#
_cell.length_a   1.000
_cell.length_b   1.000
_cell.length_c   1.000
_cell.angle_alpha   90.00
_cell.angle_beta   90.00
_cell.angle_gamma   90.00
#
_symmetry.space_group_name_H-M   'P 1'
#
loop_
_entity.id
_entity.type
_entity.pdbx_description
1 polymer ?
#
loop_
_entity_poly.entity_id
_entity_poly.type
_entity_poly.pdbx_seq_one_letter_code
_entity_poly.pdbx_strand_id
1 'polypeptide(L)'
;MLLFTVIGDGLRTATAAAERANYVVAAELLRQGRDWLNHGGMILPWATGGAILYWALWRIQAVPRWLSWAGLAGAALTLAATVLYLSGLVDVVSVPYLALNAPAALAEIALALLLIVRGYNPGFVSQPETAV
;
A
#
# COMPACT_ATOMS: atom_id res chain seq x y z
N MET A 1 -4.98 -17.40 10.24
CA MET A 1 -4.43 -18.71 9.84
C MET A 1 -5.42 -19.85 10.04
N LEU A 2 -6.08 -19.96 11.21
CA LEU A 2 -7.03 -21.05 11.51
C LEU A 2 -8.19 -21.22 10.51
N LEU A 3 -8.77 -20.13 9.99
CA LEU A 3 -9.88 -20.24 9.03
C LEU A 3 -9.45 -20.79 7.66
N PHE A 4 -8.26 -20.40 7.17
CA PHE A 4 -7.73 -20.88 5.89
C PHE A 4 -7.40 -22.37 5.95
N THR A 5 -6.88 -22.85 7.08
CA THR A 5 -6.62 -24.27 7.28
C THR A 5 -7.90 -25.08 7.38
N VAL A 6 -8.92 -24.58 8.09
CA VAL A 6 -10.23 -25.26 8.22
C VAL A 6 -10.95 -25.35 6.87
N ILE A 7 -11.00 -24.26 6.10
CA ILE A 7 -11.62 -24.25 4.77
C ILE A 7 -10.84 -25.14 3.80
N GLY A 8 -9.51 -25.08 3.84
CA GLY A 8 -8.65 -25.89 2.98
C GLY A 8 -8.70 -27.38 3.30
N ASP A 9 -8.86 -27.76 4.57
CA ASP A 9 -9.03 -29.15 4.99
C ASP A 9 -10.42 -29.67 4.62
N GLY A 10 -11.46 -28.86 4.84
CA GLY A 10 -12.82 -29.15 4.41
C GLY A 10 -12.95 -29.36 2.89
N LEU A 11 -12.27 -28.54 2.08
CA LEU A 11 -12.22 -28.72 0.62
C LEU A 11 -11.57 -30.04 0.19
N ARG A 12 -10.58 -30.54 0.94
CA ARG A 12 -9.85 -31.78 0.64
C ARG A 12 -10.62 -33.02 1.06
N THR A 13 -11.38 -32.93 2.15
CA THR A 13 -12.09 -34.05 2.78
C THR A 13 -13.55 -34.17 2.34
N ALA A 14 -14.14 -33.09 1.81
CA ALA A 14 -15.52 -33.09 1.32
C ALA A 14 -15.73 -34.11 0.19
N THR A 15 -16.65 -35.03 0.41
CA THR A 15 -16.96 -36.11 -0.53
C THR A 15 -18.13 -35.73 -1.45
N ALA A 16 -19.11 -34.99 -0.93
CA ALA A 16 -20.27 -34.51 -1.66
C ALA A 16 -19.98 -33.19 -2.42
N ALA A 17 -20.61 -33.02 -3.58
CA ALA A 17 -20.50 -31.79 -4.38
C ALA A 17 -21.07 -30.56 -3.65
N ALA A 18 -22.19 -30.71 -2.94
CA ALA A 18 -22.79 -29.62 -2.17
C ALA A 18 -21.89 -29.13 -1.03
N GLU A 19 -21.17 -30.05 -0.38
CA GLU A 19 -20.25 -29.73 0.71
C GLU A 19 -19.02 -28.97 0.19
N ARG A 20 -18.45 -29.40 -0.95
CA ARG A 20 -17.38 -28.66 -1.64
C ARG A 20 -17.83 -27.25 -2.03
N ALA A 21 -19.06 -27.09 -2.52
CA ALA A 21 -19.60 -25.78 -2.88
C ALA A 21 -19.66 -24.83 -1.67
N ASN A 22 -20.07 -25.31 -0.49
CA ASN A 22 -20.08 -24.50 0.74
C ASN A 22 -18.69 -23.99 1.11
N TYR A 23 -17.66 -24.84 1.04
CA TYR A 23 -16.28 -24.44 1.32
C TYR A 23 -15.73 -23.45 0.29
N VAL A 24 -16.07 -23.59 -0.99
CA VAL A 24 -15.69 -22.63 -2.04
C VAL A 24 -16.32 -21.27 -1.78
N VAL A 25 -17.61 -21.21 -1.45
CA VAL A 25 -18.28 -19.95 -1.10
C VAL A 25 -17.65 -19.31 0.14
N ALA A 26 -17.38 -20.09 1.18
CA ALA A 26 -16.71 -19.59 2.39
C ALA A 26 -15.29 -19.06 2.09
N ALA A 27 -14.53 -19.76 1.23
CA ALA A 27 -13.20 -19.32 0.81
C ALA A 27 -13.25 -17.97 0.09
N GLU A 28 -14.22 -17.82 -0.81
CA GLU A 28 -14.38 -16.61 -1.61
C GLU A 28 -14.83 -15.41 -0.75
N LEU A 29 -15.77 -15.63 0.18
CA LEU A 29 -16.17 -14.60 1.16
C LEU A 29 -14.99 -14.18 2.03
N LEU A 30 -14.17 -15.12 2.50
CA LEU A 30 -12.99 -14.81 3.32
C LEU A 30 -11.94 -14.03 2.52
N ARG A 31 -11.72 -14.41 1.26
CA ARG A 31 -10.82 -13.70 0.33
C ARG A 31 -11.29 -12.26 0.12
N GLN A 32 -12.56 -12.08 -0.24
CA GLN A 32 -13.15 -10.76 -0.43
C GLN A 32 -13.06 -9.92 0.85
N GLY A 33 -13.47 -10.46 2.01
CA GLY A 33 -13.40 -9.73 3.28
C GLY A 33 -11.98 -9.28 3.63
N ARG A 34 -10.98 -10.15 3.40
CA ARG A 34 -9.56 -9.78 3.55
C ARG A 34 -9.19 -8.65 2.61
N ASP A 35 -9.51 -8.77 1.33
CA ASP A 35 -9.09 -7.79 0.34
C ASP A 35 -9.74 -6.42 0.62
N TRP A 36 -11.01 -6.38 1.04
CA TRP A 36 -11.68 -5.16 1.51
C TRP A 36 -10.99 -4.52 2.73
N LEU A 37 -10.70 -5.31 3.76
CA LEU A 37 -9.98 -4.82 4.95
C LEU A 37 -8.57 -4.32 4.60
N ASN A 38 -7.90 -4.98 3.66
CA ASN A 38 -6.57 -4.57 3.21
C ASN A 38 -6.63 -3.23 2.45
N HIS A 39 -7.61 -3.04 1.57
CA HIS A 39 -7.72 -1.79 0.81
C HIS A 39 -8.22 -0.63 1.68
N GLY A 40 -9.24 -0.86 2.48
CA GLY A 40 -9.78 0.16 3.40
C GLY A 40 -8.84 0.47 4.56
N GLY A 41 -8.26 -0.55 5.19
CA GLY A 41 -7.47 -0.42 6.42
C GLY A 41 -5.98 -0.20 6.21
N MET A 42 -5.40 -0.57 5.06
CA MET A 42 -3.97 -0.42 4.80
C MET A 42 -3.69 0.51 3.62
N ILE A 43 -4.33 0.31 2.47
CA ILE A 43 -4.00 1.10 1.27
C ILE A 43 -4.46 2.55 1.38
N LEU A 44 -5.67 2.83 1.90
CA LEU A 44 -6.13 4.21 2.09
C LEU A 44 -5.23 5.02 3.05
N PRO A 45 -4.90 4.53 4.27
CA PRO A 45 -3.94 5.23 5.13
C PRO A 45 -2.56 5.37 4.49
N TRP A 46 -2.06 4.33 3.82
CA TRP A 46 -0.75 4.36 3.17
C TRP A 46 -0.68 5.41 2.07
N ALA A 47 -1.64 5.44 1.14
CA ALA A 47 -1.67 6.43 0.06
C ALA A 47 -1.91 7.86 0.58
N THR A 48 -2.73 8.02 1.63
CA THR A 48 -2.93 9.32 2.28
C THR A 48 -1.65 9.79 2.96
N GLY A 49 -0.96 8.91 3.69
CA GLY A 49 0.33 9.19 4.31
C GLY A 49 1.40 9.54 3.28
N GLY A 50 1.43 8.81 2.16
CA GLY A 50 2.29 9.10 1.01
C GLY A 50 2.02 10.49 0.43
N ALA A 51 0.76 10.86 0.21
CA ALA A 51 0.39 12.19 -0.28
C ALA A 51 0.87 13.30 0.67
N ILE A 52 0.66 13.13 1.99
CA ILE A 52 1.14 14.07 3.02
C ILE A 52 2.67 14.17 2.99
N LEU A 53 3.37 13.03 2.95
CA LEU A 53 4.83 12.97 2.91
C LEU A 53 5.38 13.71 1.69
N TYR A 54 4.93 13.36 0.48
CA TYR A 54 5.44 13.98 -0.74
C TYR A 54 5.05 15.45 -0.87
N TRP A 55 3.90 15.86 -0.34
CA TRP A 55 3.54 17.27 -0.23
C TRP A 55 4.49 18.03 0.71
N ALA A 56 4.80 17.46 1.88
CA ALA A 56 5.75 18.07 2.81
C ALA A 56 7.14 18.18 2.17
N LEU A 57 7.64 17.10 1.55
CA LEU A 57 8.91 17.07 0.84
C LEU A 57 9.00 18.12 -0.28
N TRP A 58 7.90 18.34 -1.01
CA TRP A 58 7.81 19.40 -2.03
C TRP A 58 7.91 20.80 -1.42
N ARG A 59 7.24 21.03 -0.28
CA ARG A 59 7.23 22.32 0.42
C ARG A 59 8.59 22.70 0.99
N ILE A 60 9.27 21.75 1.65
CA ILE A 60 10.57 22.00 2.29
C ILE A 60 11.75 21.84 1.33
N GLN A 61 11.51 21.41 0.08
CA GLN A 61 12.53 21.20 -0.95
C GLN A 61 13.67 20.26 -0.52
N ALA A 62 13.36 19.28 0.34
CA ALA A 62 14.34 18.34 0.86
C ALA A 62 14.84 17.34 -0.21
N VAL A 63 14.04 17.11 -1.24
CA VAL A 63 14.29 16.19 -2.35
C VAL A 63 14.06 16.88 -3.69
N PRO A 64 14.58 16.33 -4.81
CA PRO A 64 14.31 16.87 -6.13
C PRO A 64 12.81 17.01 -6.41
N ARG A 65 12.38 18.13 -6.98
CA ARG A 65 10.95 18.42 -7.19
C ARG A 65 10.23 17.37 -8.04
N TRP A 66 10.94 16.77 -9.00
CA TRP A 66 10.38 15.70 -9.84
C TRP A 66 9.98 14.47 -9.02
N LEU A 67 10.72 14.15 -7.95
CA LEU A 67 10.44 13.00 -7.10
C LEU A 67 9.21 13.26 -6.23
N SER A 68 9.07 14.48 -5.70
CA SER A 68 7.85 14.86 -4.97
C SER A 68 6.62 14.83 -5.86
N TRP A 69 6.72 15.29 -7.12
CA TRP A 69 5.62 15.21 -8.08
C TRP A 69 5.29 13.76 -8.46
N ALA A 70 6.30 12.92 -8.69
CA ALA A 70 6.11 11.50 -8.98
C ALA A 70 5.41 10.78 -7.82
N GLY A 71 5.81 11.06 -6.58
CA GLY A 71 5.20 10.49 -5.39
C GLY A 71 3.76 10.98 -5.16
N LEU A 72 3.47 12.28 -5.38
CA LEU A 72 2.11 12.81 -5.32
C LEU A 72 1.20 12.20 -6.40
N ALA A 73 1.70 12.09 -7.63
CA ALA A 73 0.98 11.44 -8.72
C ALA A 73 0.73 9.95 -8.42
N GLY A 74 1.74 9.24 -7.90
CA GLY A 74 1.61 7.87 -7.44
C GLY A 74 0.55 7.70 -6.36
N ALA A 75 0.57 8.53 -5.33
CA ALA A 75 -0.43 8.50 -4.26
C ALA A 75 -1.86 8.74 -4.80
N ALA A 76 -2.04 9.70 -5.70
CA ALA A 76 -3.32 9.95 -6.34
C ALA A 76 -3.81 8.75 -7.19
N LEU A 77 -2.90 8.12 -7.93
CA LEU A 77 -3.21 6.93 -8.72
C LEU A 77 -3.53 5.72 -7.83
N THR A 78 -2.83 5.51 -6.70
CA THR A 78 -3.15 4.47 -5.73
C THR A 78 -4.52 4.69 -5.08
N LEU A 79 -4.87 5.94 -4.75
CA LEU A 79 -6.22 6.27 -4.26
C LEU A 79 -7.28 5.94 -5.31
N ALA A 80 -7.05 6.33 -6.58
CA ALA A 80 -7.94 5.98 -7.68
C ALA A 80 -8.07 4.46 -7.87
N ALA A 81 -6.95 3.72 -7.84
CA ALA A 81 -6.94 2.26 -7.93
C ALA A 81 -7.75 1.61 -6.80
N THR A 82 -7.65 2.16 -5.59
CA THR A 82 -8.41 1.69 -4.44
C THR A 82 -9.90 1.92 -4.62
N VAL A 83 -10.31 3.08 -5.13
CA VAL A 83 -11.72 3.36 -5.44
C VAL A 83 -12.24 2.43 -6.55
N LEU A 84 -11.45 2.20 -7.59
CA LEU A 84 -11.79 1.25 -8.67
C LEU A 84 -11.93 -0.19 -8.15
N TYR A 85 -11.05 -0.60 -7.24
CA TYR A 85 -11.13 -1.90 -6.58
C TYR A 85 -12.39 -2.02 -5.71
N LEU A 86 -12.65 -1.04 -4.84
CA LEU A 86 -13.80 -1.06 -3.93
C LEU A 86 -15.15 -0.97 -4.67
N SER A 87 -15.16 -0.39 -5.87
CA SER A 87 -16.34 -0.38 -6.76
C SER A 87 -16.51 -1.69 -7.55
N GLY A 88 -15.59 -2.65 -7.42
CA GLY A 88 -15.64 -3.93 -8.12
C GLY A 88 -15.31 -3.85 -9.61
N LEU A 89 -14.76 -2.73 -10.09
CA LEU A 89 -14.39 -2.57 -11.50
C LEU A 89 -13.05 -3.26 -11.84
N VAL A 90 -12.21 -3.50 -10.83
CA VAL A 90 -10.86 -4.00 -11.01
C VAL A 90 -10.50 -4.97 -9.88
N ASP A 91 -9.81 -6.06 -10.19
CA ASP A 91 -9.27 -6.99 -9.19
C ASP A 91 -7.90 -6.56 -8.66
N VAL A 92 -7.59 -6.93 -7.40
CA VAL A 92 -6.33 -6.62 -6.71
C VAL A 92 -5.09 -7.07 -7.50
N VAL A 93 -5.15 -8.24 -8.13
CA VAL A 93 -4.03 -8.83 -8.88
C VAL A 93 -4.28 -8.73 -10.38
N SER A 94 -4.70 -7.56 -10.83
CA SER A 94 -4.91 -7.27 -12.25
C SER A 94 -3.82 -6.34 -12.78
N VAL A 95 -3.49 -6.51 -14.07
CA VAL A 95 -2.57 -5.62 -14.80
C VAL A 95 -2.89 -4.13 -14.60
N PRO A 96 -4.15 -3.65 -14.75
CA PRO A 96 -4.47 -2.25 -14.52
C PRO A 96 -4.25 -1.79 -13.08
N TYR A 97 -4.57 -2.62 -12.08
CA TYR A 97 -4.33 -2.27 -10.68
C TYR A 97 -2.83 -2.13 -10.37
N LEU A 98 -2.02 -3.08 -10.85
CA LEU A 98 -0.57 -3.03 -10.70
C LEU A 98 0.02 -1.80 -11.41
N ALA A 99 -0.44 -1.50 -12.62
CA ALA A 99 0.02 -0.34 -13.37
C ALA A 99 -0.28 0.99 -12.67
N LEU A 100 -1.44 1.12 -12.01
CA LEU A 100 -1.80 2.31 -11.25
C LEU A 100 -0.95 2.48 -9.97
N ASN A 101 -0.52 1.38 -9.36
CA ASN A 101 0.30 1.41 -8.14
C ASN A 101 1.82 1.50 -8.43
N ALA A 102 2.25 1.14 -9.63
CA ALA A 102 3.67 1.15 -9.99
C ALA A 102 4.35 2.52 -9.81
N PRO A 103 3.74 3.66 -10.16
CA PRO A 103 4.35 4.98 -9.93
C PRO A 103 4.62 5.27 -8.45
N ALA A 104 3.71 4.88 -7.55
CA ALA A 104 3.91 5.04 -6.11
C ALA A 104 5.08 4.18 -5.61
N ALA A 105 5.10 2.91 -6.01
CA ALA A 105 6.17 1.98 -5.64
C ALA A 105 7.56 2.46 -6.12
N LEU A 106 7.65 2.92 -7.38
CA LEU A 106 8.89 3.46 -7.94
C LEU A 106 9.33 4.74 -7.22
N ALA A 107 8.40 5.63 -6.90
CA ALA A 107 8.71 6.86 -6.17
C ALA A 107 9.24 6.55 -4.76
N GLU A 108 8.63 5.60 -4.05
CA GLU A 108 9.07 5.21 -2.69
C GLU A 108 10.45 4.56 -2.70
N ILE A 109 10.73 3.68 -3.67
CA ILE A 109 12.06 3.08 -3.84
C ILE A 109 13.10 4.16 -4.14
N ALA A 110 12.79 5.08 -5.05
CA ALA A 110 13.69 6.18 -5.39
C ALA A 110 13.94 7.10 -4.18
N LEU A 111 12.90 7.41 -3.40
CA LEU A 111 13.03 8.17 -2.16
C LEU A 111 13.90 7.44 -1.13
N ALA A 112 13.67 6.14 -0.93
CA ALA A 112 14.47 5.33 -0.01
C ALA A 112 15.94 5.33 -0.41
N LEU A 113 16.26 5.06 -1.69
CA LEU A 113 17.62 5.08 -2.20
C LEU A 113 18.27 6.46 -2.04
N LEU A 114 17.53 7.54 -2.35
CA LEU A 114 18.00 8.90 -2.19
C LEU A 114 18.35 9.21 -0.73
N LEU A 115 17.49 8.82 0.22
CA LEU A 115 17.72 9.05 1.65
C LEU A 115 18.88 8.20 2.20
N ILE A 116 19.02 6.95 1.73
CA ILE A 116 20.15 6.07 2.09
C ILE A 116 21.47 6.70 1.62
N VAL A 117 21.53 7.17 0.36
CA VAL A 117 22.74 7.80 -0.19
C VAL A 117 23.04 9.13 0.48
N ARG A 118 22.02 9.93 0.78
CA ARG A 118 22.19 11.24 1.42
C ARG A 118 22.66 11.12 2.87
N GLY A 119 22.28 10.04 3.55
CA GLY A 119 22.64 9.79 4.95
C GLY A 119 22.01 10.78 5.93
N TYR A 120 22.32 10.61 7.20
CA TYR A 120 21.87 11.50 8.28
C TYR A 120 22.76 12.74 8.37
N ASN A 121 22.17 13.93 8.35
CA ASN A 121 22.87 15.19 8.63
C ASN A 121 22.33 15.77 9.95
N PRO A 122 23.12 15.79 11.05
CA PRO A 122 22.69 16.28 12.36
C PRO A 122 22.53 17.80 12.47
N GLY A 123 22.58 18.54 11.35
CA GLY A 123 22.56 20.01 11.31
C GLY A 123 21.26 20.67 11.77
N PHE A 124 20.91 20.52 13.05
CA PHE A 124 20.00 21.36 13.83
C PHE A 124 20.04 21.08 15.34
N VAL A 125 21.14 20.55 15.90
CA VAL A 125 21.38 20.64 17.34
C VAL A 125 22.38 21.77 17.54
N SER A 126 21.87 22.99 17.75
CA SER A 126 22.68 24.11 18.22
C SER A 126 23.46 23.65 19.44
N GLN A 127 24.79 23.62 19.33
CA GLN A 127 25.66 23.46 20.48
C GLN A 127 25.26 24.54 21.49
N PRO A 128 25.02 24.20 22.79
CA PRO A 128 24.71 25.22 23.77
C PRO A 128 25.84 26.24 23.76
N GLU A 129 25.47 27.50 23.56
CA GLU A 129 26.37 28.65 23.60
C GLU A 129 27.16 28.57 24.91
N THR A 130 28.46 28.28 24.80
CA THR A 130 29.36 28.31 25.94
C THR A 130 29.45 29.76 26.38
N ALA A 131 28.66 30.11 27.40
CA ALA A 131 28.76 31.38 28.11
C ALA A 131 30.18 31.49 28.69
N VAL A 132 30.94 32.47 28.18
CA VAL A 132 32.19 32.97 28.76
C VAL A 132 31.88 34.29 29.45
#